data_AF-W0HUN4-F1
#
_entry.id   AF-W0HUN4-F1
#
_cell.length_a   1.000
_cell.length_b   1.000
_cell.length_c   1.000
_cell.angle_alpha   90.00
_cell.angle_beta   90.00
_cell.angle_gamma   90.00
#
_symmetry.space_group_name_H-M   'P 1'
#
loop_
_entity.id
_entity.type
_entity.pdbx_description
1 polymer ?
#
loop_
_entity_poly.entity_id
_entity_poly.type
_entity_poly.pdbx_seq_one_letter_code
_entity_poly.pdbx_strand_id
1 'polypeptide(L)'
;MPLFTPDATMPPSLYYSAGEAHPLATLAVDTIDHIVSDLRIHSSEREHYVTGWMGAHSVVIIHHYQDKRGTASGLVLTKEGELRLSVQSITFRIPKFLLWMSLRRRPRTMALITYGQLGERQSPLVQYSQLTDKALKQRLEQEWQALNDYVGMACYQLENDQPLWRTLMDSLSADALAQWVDSSRFDDKRLQQDGDFTGFWAGNVFISRRQGAVPALQLLWRDAQNQIQPGYIYTLAASTAQAEANAQAQSRPALLIRPQRAETSFMLNAFDARHLQLAHDLLTYAAGILEGVSPPLMEMMDRSDTLPHA
;
A
#
# COMPACT_ATOMS: atom_id res chain seq x y z
N MET A 1 -24.84 12.69 9.51
CA MET A 1 -23.38 12.98 9.53
C MET A 1 -23.00 13.67 8.22
N PRO A 2 -22.00 14.56 8.22
CA PRO A 2 -21.30 14.87 6.99
C PRO A 2 -20.69 13.58 6.43
N LEU A 3 -20.67 13.44 5.11
CA LEU A 3 -20.01 12.32 4.46
C LEU A 3 -18.54 12.30 4.87
N PHE A 4 -17.98 11.11 5.09
CA PHE A 4 -16.55 10.95 5.32
C PHE A 4 -15.79 11.55 4.14
N THR A 5 -14.90 12.47 4.45
CA THR A 5 -13.98 13.08 3.49
C THR A 5 -12.59 12.91 4.09
N PRO A 6 -11.68 12.20 3.40
CA PRO A 6 -10.34 11.97 3.93
C PRO A 6 -9.58 13.29 4.03
N ASP A 7 -8.64 13.36 4.97
CA ASP A 7 -7.75 14.51 5.03
C ASP A 7 -6.92 14.62 3.75
N ALA A 8 -7.07 15.74 3.04
CA ALA A 8 -6.36 16.01 1.80
C ALA A 8 -4.89 16.39 2.04
N THR A 9 -4.50 16.77 3.26
CA THR A 9 -3.14 17.23 3.58
C THR A 9 -2.13 16.12 3.33
N MET A 10 -1.07 16.40 2.56
CA MET A 10 0.02 15.45 2.32
C MET A 10 0.78 15.18 3.62
N PRO A 11 1.02 13.90 3.98
CA PRO A 11 1.97 13.55 5.02
C PRO A 11 3.33 14.19 4.76
N PRO A 12 4.10 14.48 5.82
CA PRO A 12 5.47 14.94 5.67
C PRO A 12 6.30 13.98 4.80
N SER A 13 7.21 14.54 4.01
CA SER A 13 8.12 13.80 3.13
C SER A 13 9.57 14.19 3.39
N LEU A 14 10.50 13.34 2.96
CA LEU A 14 11.94 13.49 3.13
C LEU A 14 12.68 13.02 1.87
N TYR A 15 13.75 13.74 1.48
CA TYR A 15 14.67 13.46 0.35
C TYR A 15 14.11 13.46 -1.06
N TYR A 16 12.88 12.96 -1.24
CA TYR A 16 12.29 12.70 -2.55
C TYR A 16 10.93 13.39 -2.67
N SER A 17 10.67 13.96 -3.86
CA SER A 17 9.40 14.59 -4.20
C SER A 17 9.18 14.54 -5.72
N ALA A 18 7.93 14.66 -6.15
CA ALA A 18 7.56 14.74 -7.56
C ALA A 18 8.24 15.93 -8.27
N GLY A 19 8.38 17.07 -7.58
CA GLY A 19 8.97 18.29 -8.14
C GLY A 19 10.48 18.18 -8.39
N GLU A 20 11.17 17.29 -7.68
CA GLU A 20 12.63 17.12 -7.75
C GLU A 20 13.06 15.78 -8.37
N ALA A 21 12.08 14.96 -8.80
CA ALA A 21 12.35 13.66 -9.41
C ALA A 21 13.18 13.80 -10.69
N HIS A 22 14.33 13.10 -10.72
CA HIS A 22 15.16 13.01 -11.92
C HIS A 22 14.37 12.36 -13.08
N PRO A 23 14.39 12.91 -14.30
CA PRO A 23 13.69 12.33 -15.44
C PRO A 23 14.12 10.90 -15.73
N LEU A 24 13.18 10.03 -16.11
CA LEU A 24 13.48 8.63 -16.45
C LEU A 24 14.53 8.51 -17.57
N ALA A 25 14.56 9.46 -18.51
CA ALA A 25 15.53 9.47 -19.61
C ALA A 25 16.99 9.64 -19.14
N THR A 26 17.22 10.31 -18.01
CA THR A 26 18.55 10.66 -17.49
C THR A 26 18.81 10.08 -16.11
N LEU A 27 17.97 9.15 -15.64
CA LEU A 27 18.07 8.56 -14.31
C LEU A 27 19.35 7.73 -14.18
N ALA A 28 20.16 8.07 -13.17
CA ALA A 28 21.42 7.39 -12.90
C ALA A 28 21.21 6.14 -12.02
N VAL A 29 22.13 5.18 -12.15
CA VAL A 29 22.16 3.95 -11.33
C VAL A 29 22.26 4.31 -9.85
N ASP A 30 23.18 5.22 -9.50
CA ASP A 30 23.42 5.61 -8.11
C ASP A 30 22.16 6.22 -7.47
N THR A 31 21.34 6.95 -8.23
CA THR A 31 20.05 7.49 -7.76
C THR A 31 19.07 6.36 -7.40
N ILE A 32 18.98 5.33 -8.24
CA ILE A 32 18.10 4.16 -7.98
C ILE A 32 18.58 3.42 -6.74
N ASP A 33 19.89 3.21 -6.62
CA ASP A 33 20.49 2.50 -5.49
C ASP A 33 20.32 3.27 -4.17
N HIS A 34 20.45 4.61 -4.18
CA HIS A 34 20.18 5.44 -3.00
C HIS A 34 18.71 5.36 -2.58
N ILE A 35 17.76 5.53 -3.51
CA ILE A 35 16.32 5.43 -3.20
C ILE A 35 16.00 4.08 -2.55
N VAL A 36 16.51 2.99 -3.12
CA VAL A 36 16.30 1.65 -2.57
C VAL A 36 16.99 1.51 -1.22
N SER A 37 18.19 2.05 -1.04
CA SER A 37 18.89 2.00 0.25
C SER A 37 18.14 2.74 1.36
N ASP A 38 17.54 3.89 1.07
CA ASP A 38 16.83 4.70 2.06
C ASP A 38 15.51 4.07 2.51
N LEU A 39 14.93 3.18 1.70
CA LEU A 39 13.73 2.40 2.04
C LEU A 39 14.05 1.06 2.73
N ARG A 40 15.33 0.79 3.03
CA ARG A 40 15.77 -0.49 3.58
C ARG A 40 15.35 -0.63 5.03
N ILE A 41 14.37 -1.51 5.28
CA ILE A 41 13.85 -1.83 6.63
C ILE A 41 14.80 -2.79 7.38
N HIS A 42 15.59 -3.57 6.64
CA HIS A 42 16.48 -4.58 7.21
C HIS A 42 17.90 -4.42 6.67
N SER A 43 18.88 -4.33 7.57
CA SER A 43 20.31 -4.25 7.24
C SER A 43 20.92 -5.59 6.75
N SER A 44 20.10 -6.51 6.23
CA SER A 44 20.54 -7.82 5.78
C SER A 44 21.00 -7.77 4.33
N GLU A 45 22.12 -8.41 4.02
CA GLU A 45 22.71 -8.51 2.68
C GLU A 45 22.02 -9.55 1.79
N ARG A 46 20.97 -10.22 2.29
CA ARG A 46 20.17 -11.16 1.51
C ARG A 46 19.18 -10.42 0.61
N GLU A 47 18.57 -11.14 -0.33
CA GLU A 47 17.45 -10.66 -1.12
C GLU A 47 16.25 -10.35 -0.22
N HIS A 48 15.69 -9.14 -0.34
CA HIS A 48 14.48 -8.75 0.37
C HIS A 48 13.54 -7.98 -0.55
N TYR A 49 12.25 -8.25 -0.39
CA TYR A 49 11.18 -7.53 -1.03
C TYR A 49 10.37 -6.81 0.03
N VAL A 50 10.14 -5.53 -0.19
CA VAL A 50 9.21 -4.74 0.61
C VAL A 50 8.09 -4.31 -0.33
N THR A 51 6.86 -4.67 0.00
CA THR A 51 5.68 -4.24 -0.77
C THR A 51 5.04 -3.05 -0.08
N GLY A 52 4.40 -2.16 -0.82
CA GLY A 52 3.60 -1.07 -0.29
C GLY A 52 2.55 -0.63 -1.31
N TRP A 53 1.85 0.47 -1.03
CA TRP A 53 0.65 0.83 -1.79
C TRP A 53 0.57 2.31 -2.13
N MET A 54 0.34 2.60 -3.40
CA MET A 54 0.00 3.93 -3.93
C MET A 54 -1.46 3.93 -4.38
N GLY A 55 -2.37 4.28 -3.46
CA GLY A 55 -3.81 4.13 -3.70
C GLY A 55 -4.17 2.65 -3.82
N ALA A 56 -4.79 2.25 -4.92
CA ALA A 56 -5.08 0.83 -5.18
C ALA A 56 -3.92 0.07 -5.84
N HIS A 57 -2.79 0.72 -6.09
CA HIS A 57 -1.69 0.17 -6.90
C HIS A 57 -0.55 -0.32 -6.03
N SER A 58 0.01 -1.48 -6.38
CA SER A 58 1.11 -2.06 -5.61
C SER A 58 2.46 -1.47 -6.03
N VAL A 59 3.29 -1.20 -5.03
CA VAL A 59 4.70 -0.84 -5.18
C VAL A 59 5.53 -1.96 -4.58
N VAL A 60 6.53 -2.43 -5.30
CA VAL A 60 7.51 -3.41 -4.80
C VAL A 60 8.88 -2.79 -4.84
N ILE A 61 9.51 -2.72 -3.67
CA ILE A 61 10.90 -2.31 -3.49
C ILE A 61 11.72 -3.60 -3.41
N ILE A 62 12.68 -3.72 -4.31
CA ILE A 62 13.53 -4.90 -4.46
C ILE A 62 14.92 -4.54 -3.97
N HIS A 63 15.36 -5.17 -2.89
CA HIS A 63 16.72 -5.04 -2.38
C HIS A 63 17.51 -6.30 -2.74
N HIS A 64 18.55 -6.12 -3.55
CA HIS A 64 19.55 -7.15 -3.80
C HIS A 64 18.97 -8.49 -4.28
N TYR A 65 18.06 -8.46 -5.26
CA TYR A 65 17.65 -9.66 -5.98
C TYR A 65 18.87 -10.35 -6.57
N GLN A 66 18.96 -11.67 -6.44
CA GLN A 66 20.09 -12.43 -6.97
C GLN A 66 19.64 -13.72 -7.67
N ASP A 67 19.98 -13.86 -8.94
CA ASP A 67 19.80 -15.10 -9.70
C ASP A 67 21.05 -15.43 -10.54
N LYS A 68 21.04 -16.59 -11.21
CA LYS A 68 22.04 -17.05 -12.18
C LYS A 68 22.36 -15.99 -13.24
N ARG A 69 21.42 -15.10 -13.55
CA ARG A 69 21.56 -14.04 -14.58
C ARG A 69 22.23 -12.76 -14.08
N GLY A 70 22.28 -12.51 -12.78
CA GLY A 70 22.81 -11.26 -12.22
C GLY A 70 22.15 -10.85 -10.92
N THR A 71 22.36 -9.60 -10.54
CA THR A 71 21.68 -8.97 -9.41
C THR A 71 20.87 -7.76 -9.84
N ALA A 72 19.81 -7.44 -9.09
CA ALA A 72 19.00 -6.26 -9.32
C ALA A 72 18.53 -5.61 -8.02
N SER A 73 18.46 -4.29 -8.01
CA SER A 73 17.76 -3.51 -7.00
C SER A 73 16.86 -2.50 -7.70
N GLY A 74 15.73 -2.12 -7.10
CA GLY A 74 14.89 -1.10 -7.70
C GLY A 74 13.45 -1.10 -7.23
N LEU A 75 12.62 -0.41 -7.99
CA LEU A 75 11.21 -0.20 -7.72
C LEU A 75 10.37 -0.76 -8.87
N VAL A 76 9.24 -1.37 -8.52
CA VAL A 76 8.24 -1.83 -9.48
C VAL A 76 6.88 -1.30 -9.04
N LEU A 77 6.29 -0.44 -9.86
CA LEU A 77 4.91 0.02 -9.71
C LEU A 77 4.01 -0.81 -10.62
N THR A 78 2.95 -1.37 -10.05
CA THR A 78 1.95 -2.15 -10.79
C THR A 78 0.57 -1.50 -10.63
N LYS A 79 0.07 -0.95 -11.74
CA LYS A 79 -1.32 -0.51 -11.89
C LYS A 79 -2.11 -1.61 -12.58
N GLU A 80 -2.87 -2.37 -11.80
CA GLU A 80 -3.66 -3.49 -12.32
C GLU A 80 -4.56 -3.07 -13.48
N GLY A 81 -4.63 -3.90 -14.53
CA GLY A 81 -5.39 -3.61 -15.74
C GLY A 81 -4.81 -2.50 -16.64
N GLU A 82 -3.74 -1.82 -16.23
CA GLU A 82 -3.17 -0.69 -16.97
C GLU A 82 -1.72 -0.92 -17.37
N LEU A 83 -0.79 -0.83 -16.41
CA LEU A 83 0.64 -0.83 -16.69
C LEU A 83 1.47 -1.35 -15.52
N ARG A 84 2.67 -1.82 -15.86
CA ARG A 84 3.75 -2.08 -14.92
C ARG A 84 4.96 -1.24 -15.30
N LEU A 85 5.42 -0.38 -14.40
CA LEU A 85 6.65 0.38 -14.54
C LEU A 85 7.72 -0.25 -13.63
N SER A 86 8.89 -0.55 -14.17
CA SER A 86 10.02 -1.10 -13.43
C SER A 86 11.23 -0.20 -13.64
N VAL A 87 11.80 0.29 -12.54
CA VAL A 87 12.98 1.16 -12.50
C VAL A 87 14.03 0.48 -11.64
N GLN A 88 15.06 -0.10 -12.27
CA GLN A 88 16.00 -0.98 -11.60
C GLN A 88 17.46 -0.67 -11.95
N SER A 89 18.35 -0.83 -10.98
CA SER A 89 19.78 -1.03 -11.20
C SER A 89 20.03 -2.53 -11.39
N ILE A 90 20.65 -2.92 -12.50
CA ILE A 90 20.90 -4.33 -12.83
C ILE A 90 22.38 -4.54 -13.12
N THR A 91 22.94 -5.57 -12.49
CA THR A 91 24.31 -6.05 -12.74
C THR A 91 24.25 -7.44 -13.35
N PHE A 92 24.47 -7.54 -14.66
CA PHE A 92 24.48 -8.83 -15.36
C PHE A 92 25.67 -9.69 -14.96
N ARG A 93 25.45 -11.00 -14.80
CA ARG A 93 26.53 -11.95 -14.58
C ARG A 93 27.26 -12.22 -15.89
N ILE A 94 28.47 -11.70 -16.01
CA ILE A 94 29.33 -11.93 -17.17
C ILE A 94 30.41 -12.98 -16.80
N PRO A 95 30.59 -14.04 -17.61
CA PRO A 95 31.70 -14.98 -17.45
C PRO A 95 33.06 -14.27 -17.35
N LYS A 96 33.93 -14.72 -16.43
CA LYS A 96 35.22 -14.05 -16.16
C LYS A 96 36.04 -13.82 -17.42
N PHE A 97 36.14 -14.80 -18.31
CA PHE A 97 36.95 -14.68 -19.54
C PHE A 97 36.47 -13.53 -20.45
N LEU A 98 35.15 -13.25 -20.52
CA LEU A 98 34.61 -12.11 -21.26
C LEU A 98 34.93 -10.77 -20.58
N LEU A 99 34.96 -10.73 -19.25
CA LEU A 99 35.42 -9.56 -18.50
C LEU A 99 36.89 -9.26 -18.77
N TRP A 100 37.76 -10.29 -18.77
CA TRP A 100 39.17 -10.16 -19.12
C TRP A 100 39.38 -9.66 -20.55
N MET A 101 38.67 -10.23 -21.53
CA MET A 101 38.74 -9.78 -22.94
C MET A 101 38.26 -8.35 -23.13
N SER A 102 37.38 -7.85 -22.26
CA SER A 102 36.92 -6.45 -22.26
C SER A 102 37.71 -5.54 -21.31
N LEU A 103 38.83 -6.02 -20.74
CA LEU A 103 39.67 -5.30 -19.76
C LEU A 103 38.90 -4.79 -18.52
N ARG A 104 37.83 -5.49 -18.13
CA ARG A 104 37.01 -5.15 -16.96
C ARG A 104 37.25 -6.11 -15.81
N ARG A 105 37.32 -5.58 -14.59
CA ARG A 105 37.42 -6.38 -13.36
C ARG A 105 36.06 -6.81 -12.79
N ARG A 106 35.01 -6.04 -13.09
CA ARG A 106 33.64 -6.28 -12.62
C ARG A 106 32.64 -6.03 -13.77
N PRO A 107 31.47 -6.70 -13.78
CA PRO A 107 30.39 -6.36 -14.69
C PRO A 107 29.94 -4.92 -14.46
N ARG A 108 29.39 -4.28 -15.50
CA ARG A 108 28.83 -2.93 -15.39
C ARG A 108 27.41 -3.03 -14.87
N THR A 109 27.08 -2.24 -13.86
CA THR A 109 25.71 -1.99 -13.42
C THR A 109 25.08 -0.95 -14.35
N MET A 110 23.83 -1.20 -14.75
CA MET A 110 23.09 -0.34 -15.67
C MET A 110 21.70 -0.05 -15.13
N ALA A 111 21.19 1.14 -15.40
CA ALA A 111 19.79 1.45 -15.16
C ALA A 111 18.94 0.78 -16.25
N LEU A 112 18.02 -0.08 -15.84
CA LEU A 112 17.00 -0.68 -16.69
C LEU A 112 15.64 -0.14 -16.29
N ILE A 113 15.07 0.67 -17.17
CA ILE A 113 13.72 1.20 -17.03
C ILE A 113 12.86 0.54 -18.10
N THR A 114 11.87 -0.23 -17.67
CA THR A 114 10.97 -0.96 -18.56
C THR A 114 9.53 -0.70 -18.19
N TYR A 115 8.66 -0.73 -19.21
CA TYR A 115 7.22 -0.77 -19.00
C TYR A 115 6.63 -2.02 -19.66
N GLY A 116 5.51 -2.48 -19.14
CA GLY A 116 4.65 -3.49 -19.76
C GLY A 116 3.18 -3.09 -19.61
N GLN A 117 2.38 -3.35 -20.64
CA GLN A 117 0.93 -3.16 -20.57
C GLN A 117 0.28 -4.38 -19.90
N LEU A 118 -0.61 -4.13 -18.95
CA LEU A 118 -1.37 -5.17 -18.25
C LEU A 118 -2.81 -5.22 -18.77
N GLY A 119 -3.51 -6.34 -18.53
CA GLY A 119 -4.88 -6.57 -19.02
C GLY A 119 -4.95 -7.43 -20.28
N GLU A 120 -6.03 -7.28 -21.06
CA GLU A 120 -6.35 -8.15 -22.20
C GLU A 120 -5.32 -8.07 -23.36
N ARG A 121 -4.60 -6.95 -23.47
CA ARG A 121 -3.50 -6.77 -24.42
C ARG A 121 -2.17 -6.74 -23.70
N GLN A 122 -1.72 -7.91 -23.25
CA GLN A 122 -0.37 -8.06 -22.72
C GLN A 122 0.64 -7.75 -23.82
N SER A 123 1.42 -6.70 -23.62
CA SER A 123 2.53 -6.32 -24.50
C SER A 123 3.84 -6.88 -23.93
N PRO A 124 4.83 -7.27 -24.76
CA PRO A 124 6.17 -7.55 -24.27
C PRO A 124 6.72 -6.37 -23.44
N LEU A 125 7.63 -6.67 -22.52
CA LEU A 125 8.36 -5.63 -21.79
C LEU A 125 9.17 -4.80 -22.78
N VAL A 126 8.96 -3.49 -22.77
CA VAL A 126 9.66 -2.54 -23.64
C VAL A 126 10.48 -1.58 -22.78
N GLN A 127 11.69 -1.29 -23.23
CA GLN A 127 12.58 -0.36 -22.55
C GLN A 127 12.14 1.09 -22.79
N TYR A 128 12.14 1.92 -21.74
CA TYR A 128 11.70 3.32 -21.81
C TYR A 128 12.45 4.13 -22.88
N SER A 129 13.74 3.87 -23.08
CA SER A 129 14.55 4.54 -24.11
C SER A 129 14.07 4.25 -25.54
N GLN A 130 13.43 3.10 -25.77
CA GLN A 130 12.93 2.66 -27.07
C GLN A 130 11.50 3.14 -27.36
N LEU A 131 10.82 3.72 -26.38
CA LEU A 131 9.48 4.26 -26.57
C LEU A 131 9.47 5.45 -27.53
N THR A 132 8.58 5.39 -28.53
CA THR A 132 8.34 6.48 -29.48
C THR A 132 7.09 7.30 -29.13
N ASP A 133 6.12 6.69 -28.43
CA ASP A 133 4.90 7.36 -27.99
C ASP A 133 5.21 8.38 -26.88
N LYS A 134 5.00 9.67 -27.21
CA LYS A 134 5.22 10.79 -26.31
C LYS A 134 4.21 10.87 -25.18
N ALA A 135 2.94 10.53 -25.43
CA ALA A 135 1.91 10.58 -24.41
C ALA A 135 2.15 9.50 -23.36
N LEU A 136 2.53 8.29 -23.81
CA LEU A 136 2.92 7.22 -22.90
C LEU A 136 4.19 7.58 -22.12
N LYS A 137 5.21 8.16 -22.75
CA LYS A 137 6.40 8.65 -22.03
C LYS A 137 6.04 9.66 -20.94
N GLN A 138 5.23 10.65 -21.27
CA GLN A 138 4.79 11.65 -20.29
C GLN A 138 4.03 11.01 -19.14
N ARG A 139 3.15 10.04 -19.42
CA ARG A 139 2.47 9.28 -18.37
C ARG A 139 3.46 8.54 -17.47
N LEU A 140 4.44 7.84 -18.02
CA LEU A 140 5.45 7.12 -17.23
C LEU A 140 6.29 8.07 -16.36
N GLU A 141 6.62 9.27 -16.85
CA GLU A 141 7.29 10.31 -16.05
C GLU A 141 6.39 10.78 -14.89
N GLN A 142 5.08 10.97 -15.12
CA GLN A 142 4.14 11.32 -14.06
C GLN A 142 4.02 10.21 -13.00
N GLU A 143 3.98 8.94 -13.42
CA GLU A 143 3.98 7.81 -12.49
C GLU A 143 5.28 7.76 -11.68
N TRP A 144 6.41 8.05 -12.31
CA TRP A 144 7.70 8.14 -11.64
C TRP A 144 7.74 9.29 -10.63
N GLN A 145 7.22 10.46 -10.99
CA GLN A 145 7.09 11.60 -10.08
C GLN A 145 6.21 11.28 -8.87
N ALA A 146 5.03 10.69 -9.09
CA ALA A 146 4.15 10.26 -8.01
C ALA A 146 4.82 9.20 -7.12
N LEU A 147 5.61 8.29 -7.71
CA LEU A 147 6.38 7.31 -6.96
C LEU A 147 7.44 7.99 -6.08
N ASN A 148 8.06 9.09 -6.53
CA ASN A 148 9.01 9.85 -5.71
C ASN A 148 8.33 10.54 -4.52
N ASP A 149 7.12 11.08 -4.67
CA ASP A 149 6.33 11.58 -3.52
C ASP A 149 6.05 10.46 -2.51
N TYR A 150 5.64 9.29 -3.01
CA TYR A 150 5.42 8.12 -2.17
C TYR A 150 6.69 7.70 -1.42
N VAL A 151 7.82 7.60 -2.13
CA VAL A 151 9.13 7.27 -1.53
C VAL A 151 9.50 8.31 -0.47
N GLY A 152 9.31 9.60 -0.74
CA GLY A 152 9.65 10.64 0.21
C GLY A 152 8.84 10.56 1.50
N MET A 153 7.54 10.28 1.40
CA MET A 153 6.68 10.05 2.57
C MET A 153 7.10 8.78 3.34
N ALA A 154 7.47 7.71 2.63
CA ALA A 154 7.95 6.47 3.24
C ALA A 154 9.28 6.69 3.99
N CYS A 155 10.24 7.40 3.40
CA CYS A 155 11.49 7.78 4.05
C CYS A 155 11.25 8.57 5.33
N TYR A 156 10.33 9.55 5.30
CA TYR A 156 9.97 10.29 6.52
C TYR A 156 9.44 9.36 7.63
N GLN A 157 8.55 8.42 7.29
CA GLN A 157 8.07 7.44 8.29
C GLN A 157 9.22 6.61 8.84
N LEU A 158 10.10 6.08 8.00
CA LEU A 158 11.19 5.20 8.44
C LEU A 158 12.21 5.92 9.33
N GLU A 159 12.58 7.16 9.01
CA GLU A 159 13.57 7.92 9.79
C GLU A 159 13.03 8.50 11.10
N ASN A 160 11.73 8.76 11.18
CA ASN A 160 11.11 9.39 12.35
C ASN A 160 10.35 8.39 13.25
N ASP A 161 10.77 7.12 13.22
CA ASP A 161 10.16 6.04 14.02
C ASP A 161 8.64 5.86 13.78
N GLN A 162 8.24 5.96 12.51
CA GLN A 162 6.92 5.60 11.97
C GLN A 162 5.77 6.31 12.72
N PRO A 163 5.75 7.67 12.73
CA PRO A 163 4.85 8.41 13.60
C PRO A 163 3.37 8.17 13.28
N LEU A 164 2.99 7.96 12.01
CA LEU A 164 1.59 7.69 11.65
C LEU A 164 1.19 6.26 12.04
N TRP A 165 2.09 5.30 11.89
CA TRP A 165 1.87 3.93 12.35
C TRP A 165 1.66 3.90 13.87
N ARG A 166 2.54 4.57 14.63
CA ARG A 166 2.43 4.67 16.09
C ARG A 166 1.12 5.32 16.52
N THR A 167 0.77 6.47 15.94
CA THR A 167 -0.49 7.16 16.22
C THR A 167 -1.70 6.25 15.99
N LEU A 168 -1.72 5.53 14.87
CA LEU A 168 -2.79 4.58 14.56
C LEU A 168 -2.82 3.41 15.55
N MET A 169 -1.67 2.80 15.86
CA MET A 169 -1.62 1.67 16.80
C MET A 169 -1.96 2.08 18.23
N ASP A 170 -1.60 3.29 18.64
CA ASP A 170 -1.97 3.87 19.94
C ASP A 170 -3.50 4.11 20.03
N SER A 171 -4.16 4.42 18.90
CA SER A 171 -5.62 4.54 18.81
C SER A 171 -6.35 3.18 18.78
N LEU A 172 -5.63 2.09 18.53
CA LEU A 172 -6.18 0.77 18.27
C LEU A 172 -5.81 -0.19 19.41
N SER A 173 -6.58 -0.20 20.49
CA SER A 173 -6.42 -1.20 21.55
C SER A 173 -7.20 -2.49 21.25
N ALA A 174 -6.76 -3.61 21.82
CA ALA A 174 -7.48 -4.88 21.67
C ALA A 174 -8.90 -4.82 22.25
N ASP A 175 -9.06 -4.12 23.36
CA ASP A 175 -10.35 -3.91 24.01
C ASP A 175 -11.27 -3.02 23.17
N ALA A 176 -10.74 -1.94 22.58
CA ALA A 176 -11.51 -1.05 21.70
C ALA A 176 -12.00 -1.81 20.46
N LEU A 177 -11.12 -2.59 19.82
CA LEU A 177 -11.52 -3.39 18.66
C LEU A 177 -12.59 -4.43 19.03
N ALA A 178 -12.46 -5.10 20.17
CA ALA A 178 -13.48 -6.03 20.65
C ALA A 178 -14.82 -5.32 20.90
N GLN A 179 -14.81 -4.15 21.56
CA GLN A 179 -16.01 -3.35 21.80
C GLN A 179 -16.66 -2.87 20.50
N TRP A 180 -15.87 -2.44 19.51
CA TRP A 180 -16.39 -2.03 18.21
C TRP A 180 -17.02 -3.20 17.44
N VAL A 181 -16.37 -4.37 17.46
CA VAL A 181 -16.92 -5.59 16.84
C VAL A 181 -18.22 -6.00 17.52
N ASP A 182 -18.33 -5.92 18.84
CA ASP A 182 -19.53 -6.32 19.59
C ASP A 182 -20.52 -5.16 19.84
N SER A 183 -20.35 -4.03 19.15
CA SER A 183 -21.23 -2.87 19.29
C SER A 183 -22.68 -3.23 18.96
N SER A 184 -23.62 -2.77 19.80
CA SER A 184 -25.06 -2.95 19.59
C SER A 184 -25.58 -2.23 18.34
N ARG A 185 -24.79 -1.32 17.75
CA ARG A 185 -25.13 -0.62 16.49
C ARG A 185 -25.34 -1.56 15.31
N PHE A 186 -24.77 -2.77 15.36
CA PHE A 186 -25.00 -3.80 14.36
C PHE A 186 -26.35 -4.51 14.53
N ASP A 187 -26.94 -4.50 15.73
CA ASP A 187 -28.20 -5.19 16.01
C ASP A 187 -29.42 -4.33 15.62
N ASP A 188 -29.25 -3.01 15.66
CA ASP A 188 -30.29 -2.02 15.31
C ASP A 188 -30.52 -1.86 13.80
N LYS A 189 -29.71 -2.51 12.95
CA LYS A 189 -29.65 -2.24 11.50
C LYS A 189 -29.80 -3.50 10.66
N ARG A 190 -30.36 -3.36 9.46
CA ARG A 190 -30.33 -4.42 8.45
C ARG A 190 -28.91 -4.53 7.89
N LEU A 191 -28.22 -5.62 8.25
CA LEU A 191 -26.85 -5.86 7.82
C LEU A 191 -26.79 -6.39 6.38
N GLN A 192 -25.77 -5.93 5.64
CA GLN A 192 -25.36 -6.44 4.34
C GLN A 192 -24.11 -7.31 4.52
N GLN A 193 -23.97 -8.33 3.66
CA GLN A 193 -22.83 -9.25 3.67
C GLN A 193 -21.79 -8.82 2.63
N ASP A 194 -20.51 -8.94 2.99
CA ASP A 194 -19.35 -8.75 2.13
C ASP A 194 -18.28 -9.79 2.51
N GLY A 195 -18.28 -10.93 1.81
CA GLY A 195 -17.49 -12.11 2.20
C GLY A 195 -17.89 -12.61 3.61
N ASP A 196 -16.90 -12.72 4.49
CA ASP A 196 -17.07 -13.09 5.90
C ASP A 196 -17.54 -11.94 6.80
N PHE A 197 -17.68 -10.72 6.26
CA PHE A 197 -18.08 -9.55 7.01
C PHE A 197 -19.58 -9.27 6.86
N THR A 198 -20.18 -8.78 7.94
CA THR A 198 -21.56 -8.27 7.97
C THR A 198 -21.56 -6.86 8.51
N GLY A 199 -22.28 -5.94 7.85
CA GLY A 199 -22.16 -4.53 8.18
C GLY A 199 -23.28 -3.66 7.64
N PHE A 200 -23.16 -2.36 7.88
CA PHE A 200 -24.13 -1.37 7.43
C PHE A 200 -23.43 -0.15 6.86
N TRP A 201 -24.14 0.60 6.01
CA TRP A 201 -23.68 1.90 5.53
C TRP A 201 -23.99 3.00 6.55
N ALA A 202 -23.03 3.88 6.78
CA ALA A 202 -23.14 5.11 7.56
C ALA A 202 -22.67 6.28 6.70
N GLY A 203 -23.58 6.83 5.89
CA GLY A 203 -23.23 7.75 4.82
C GLY A 203 -22.49 7.01 3.71
N ASN A 204 -21.27 7.45 3.37
CA ASN A 204 -20.41 6.83 2.36
C ASN A 204 -19.40 5.82 2.93
N VAL A 205 -19.48 5.46 4.21
CA VAL A 205 -18.62 4.45 4.85
C VAL A 205 -19.42 3.19 5.14
N PHE A 206 -18.91 2.04 4.72
CA PHE A 206 -19.42 0.73 5.09
C PHE A 206 -18.64 0.22 6.28
N ILE A 207 -19.31 0.10 7.42
CA ILE A 207 -18.75 -0.39 8.67
C ILE A 207 -19.23 -1.83 8.82
N SER A 208 -18.29 -2.77 8.84
CA SER A 208 -18.61 -4.19 8.83
C SER A 208 -17.74 -4.96 9.80
N ARG A 209 -18.28 -6.01 10.38
CA ARG A 209 -17.61 -6.85 11.38
C ARG A 209 -17.57 -8.30 10.94
N ARG A 210 -16.53 -9.00 11.38
CA ARG A 210 -16.48 -10.46 11.42
C ARG A 210 -16.39 -10.89 12.87
N GLN A 211 -17.36 -11.65 13.33
CA GLN A 211 -17.36 -12.31 14.63
C GLN A 211 -16.80 -13.74 14.48
N GLY A 212 -16.16 -14.26 15.52
CA GLY A 212 -15.58 -15.61 15.53
C GLY A 212 -14.19 -15.67 16.15
N ALA A 213 -13.41 -16.68 15.79
CA ALA A 213 -12.09 -16.94 16.39
C ALA A 213 -11.07 -15.80 16.18
N VAL A 214 -11.22 -15.03 15.09
CA VAL A 214 -10.39 -13.88 14.77
C VAL A 214 -11.31 -12.68 14.49
N PRO A 215 -11.74 -11.96 15.54
CA PRO A 215 -12.61 -10.81 15.38
C PRO A 215 -11.92 -9.73 14.55
N ALA A 216 -12.69 -9.07 13.69
CA ALA A 216 -12.17 -8.04 12.82
C ALA A 216 -13.23 -6.98 12.49
N LEU A 217 -12.77 -5.73 12.37
CA LEU A 217 -13.54 -4.61 11.86
C LEU A 217 -13.02 -4.28 10.45
N GLN A 218 -13.90 -4.28 9.46
CA GLN A 218 -13.61 -3.85 8.10
C GLN A 218 -14.32 -2.54 7.81
N LEU A 219 -13.54 -1.57 7.31
CA LEU A 219 -14.01 -0.26 6.87
C LEU A 219 -13.76 -0.12 5.36
N LEU A 220 -14.84 0.05 4.60
CA LEU A 220 -14.80 0.45 3.19
C LEU A 220 -15.42 1.83 3.07
N TRP A 221 -15.07 2.57 2.02
CA TRP A 221 -15.69 3.86 1.78
C TRP A 221 -15.81 4.16 0.29
N ARG A 222 -16.69 5.11 -0.03
CA ARG A 222 -16.92 5.58 -1.39
C ARG A 222 -16.55 7.04 -1.52
N ASP A 223 -15.94 7.37 -2.65
CA ASP A 223 -15.67 8.76 -3.02
C ASP A 223 -16.94 9.49 -3.52
N ALA A 224 -16.76 10.75 -3.95
CA ALA A 224 -17.83 11.56 -4.50
C ALA A 224 -18.43 10.99 -5.81
N GLN A 225 -17.68 10.15 -6.52
CA GLN A 225 -18.07 9.45 -7.74
C GLN A 225 -18.73 8.10 -7.44
N ASN A 226 -18.97 7.78 -6.16
CA ASN A 226 -19.55 6.53 -5.69
C ASN A 226 -18.69 5.30 -6.03
N GLN A 227 -17.39 5.48 -6.27
CA GLN A 227 -16.44 4.38 -6.45
C GLN A 227 -15.93 3.93 -5.10
N ILE A 228 -15.88 2.60 -4.89
CA ILE A 228 -15.30 2.02 -3.68
C ILE A 228 -13.79 2.20 -3.74
N GLN A 229 -13.25 2.84 -2.72
CA GLN A 229 -11.83 3.12 -2.55
C GLN A 229 -11.16 1.99 -1.72
N PRO A 230 -9.81 1.95 -1.64
CA PRO A 230 -9.10 1.01 -0.79
C PRO A 230 -9.66 1.00 0.64
N GLY A 231 -9.96 -0.21 1.12
CA GLY A 231 -10.51 -0.48 2.44
C GLY A 231 -9.46 -0.98 3.42
N TYR A 232 -9.86 -1.05 4.70
CA TYR A 232 -8.98 -1.44 5.80
C TYR A 232 -9.64 -2.47 6.69
N ILE A 233 -8.86 -3.45 7.14
CA ILE A 233 -9.29 -4.47 8.08
C ILE A 233 -8.40 -4.40 9.31
N TYR A 234 -9.03 -4.12 10.44
CA TYR A 234 -8.44 -4.12 11.77
C TYR A 234 -8.73 -5.44 12.43
N THR A 235 -7.71 -6.17 12.82
CA THR A 235 -7.86 -7.49 13.43
C THR A 235 -6.89 -7.68 14.58
N LEU A 236 -7.17 -8.65 15.45
CA LEU A 236 -6.24 -9.08 16.48
C LEU A 236 -5.41 -10.25 15.94
N ALA A 237 -4.16 -9.98 15.59
CA ALA A 237 -3.23 -11.03 15.23
C ALA A 237 -2.61 -11.64 16.50
N ALA A 238 -2.57 -12.97 16.56
CA ALA A 238 -1.64 -13.64 17.46
C ALA A 238 -0.22 -13.32 17.01
N SER A 239 0.64 -12.83 17.91
CA SER A 239 2.00 -12.44 17.57
C SER A 239 2.79 -13.63 17.00
N THR A 240 2.98 -13.71 15.69
CA THR A 240 3.70 -14.81 15.03
C THR A 240 5.18 -14.90 15.40
N ALA A 241 5.76 -13.86 15.99
CA ALA A 241 7.16 -13.87 16.47
C ALA A 241 7.34 -14.31 17.95
N GLN A 242 6.26 -14.51 18.70
CA GLN A 242 6.30 -14.90 20.13
C GLN A 242 5.25 -15.96 20.52
N ALA A 243 4.45 -16.45 19.57
CA ALA A 243 3.46 -17.50 19.79
C ALA A 243 4.07 -18.86 20.19
N GLU A 244 5.37 -19.07 19.97
CA GLU A 244 6.06 -20.33 20.32
C GLU A 244 6.87 -20.26 21.62
N ALA A 245 7.02 -19.09 22.26
CA ALA A 245 7.96 -18.94 23.38
C ALA A 245 7.32 -18.59 24.73
N ASN A 246 6.14 -17.95 24.79
CA ASN A 246 5.54 -17.54 26.06
C ASN A 246 4.02 -17.70 26.05
N ALA A 247 3.45 -18.30 27.11
CA ALA A 247 2.01 -18.45 27.36
C ALA A 247 1.27 -17.12 27.63
N GLN A 248 1.82 -16.00 27.16
CA GLN A 248 1.30 -14.64 27.23
C GLN A 248 1.54 -13.92 25.89
N ALA A 249 1.26 -14.59 24.76
CA ALA A 249 1.21 -13.93 23.47
C ALA A 249 0.05 -12.92 23.50
N GLN A 250 0.34 -11.67 23.86
CA GLN A 250 -0.61 -10.57 23.80
C GLN A 250 -1.03 -10.40 22.35
N SER A 251 -2.32 -10.60 22.06
CA SER A 251 -2.91 -10.31 20.76
C SER A 251 -2.60 -8.85 20.40
N ARG A 252 -1.84 -8.64 19.33
CA ARG A 252 -1.54 -7.30 18.85
C ARG A 252 -2.50 -6.95 17.72
N PRO A 253 -3.00 -5.72 17.69
CA PRO A 253 -3.74 -5.27 16.53
C PRO A 253 -2.85 -5.37 15.28
N ALA A 254 -3.45 -5.80 14.18
CA ALA A 254 -2.87 -5.81 12.86
C ALA A 254 -3.78 -5.05 11.91
N LEU A 255 -3.17 -4.31 10.99
CA LEU A 255 -3.86 -3.58 9.95
C LEU A 255 -3.58 -4.23 8.60
N LEU A 256 -4.65 -4.60 7.91
CA LEU A 256 -4.61 -5.05 6.54
C LEU A 256 -5.23 -3.98 5.64
N ILE A 257 -4.68 -3.84 4.44
CA ILE A 257 -5.29 -3.09 3.34
C ILE A 257 -6.01 -4.04 2.40
N ARG A 258 -7.16 -3.59 1.91
CA ARG A 258 -7.91 -4.19 0.81
C ARG A 258 -7.90 -3.19 -0.36
N PRO A 259 -6.92 -3.28 -1.27
CA PRO A 259 -6.68 -2.27 -2.32
C PRO A 259 -7.84 -2.18 -3.30
N GLN A 260 -8.52 -3.31 -3.52
CA GLN A 260 -9.68 -3.44 -4.38
C GLN A 260 -10.72 -4.30 -3.69
N ARG A 261 -11.93 -4.29 -4.23
CA ARG A 261 -13.07 -5.05 -3.69
C ARG A 261 -12.94 -6.58 -3.80
N ALA A 262 -11.87 -7.12 -4.37
CA ALA A 262 -11.63 -8.56 -4.28
C ALA A 262 -11.45 -9.00 -2.82
N GLU A 263 -11.54 -10.30 -2.54
CA GLU A 263 -11.38 -10.87 -1.19
C GLU A 263 -9.93 -10.84 -0.67
N THR A 264 -8.98 -10.46 -1.52
CA THR A 264 -7.57 -10.40 -1.15
C THR A 264 -7.25 -9.16 -0.31
N SER A 265 -6.71 -9.39 0.87
CA SER A 265 -6.17 -8.36 1.76
C SER A 265 -4.69 -8.62 2.02
N PHE A 266 -3.94 -7.54 2.26
CA PHE A 266 -2.50 -7.57 2.44
C PHE A 266 -2.13 -6.83 3.72
N MET A 267 -1.02 -7.21 4.36
CA MET A 267 -0.51 -6.43 5.49
C MET A 267 -0.13 -5.02 5.02
N LEU A 268 -0.63 -4.00 5.72
CA LEU A 268 -0.23 -2.62 5.45
C LEU A 268 1.10 -2.36 6.16
N ASN A 269 2.06 -1.74 5.48
CA ASN A 269 3.35 -1.47 6.11
C ASN A 269 3.34 -0.16 6.89
N ALA A 270 4.18 -0.10 7.92
CA ALA A 270 4.30 1.06 8.79
C ALA A 270 4.88 2.31 8.11
N PHE A 271 5.39 2.20 6.88
CA PHE A 271 5.87 3.34 6.09
C PHE A 271 4.86 3.82 5.04
N ASP A 272 3.73 3.14 4.84
CA ASP A 272 2.70 3.49 3.83
C ASP A 272 1.88 4.73 4.29
N ALA A 273 2.53 5.89 4.40
CA ALA A 273 2.05 7.08 5.11
C ALA A 273 0.63 7.52 4.73
N ARG A 274 0.31 7.57 3.42
CA ARG A 274 -1.01 7.97 2.93
C ARG A 274 -2.11 7.00 3.35
N HIS A 275 -1.84 5.70 3.30
CA HIS A 275 -2.79 4.70 3.76
C HIS A 275 -2.93 4.70 5.28
N LEU A 276 -1.86 4.99 6.03
CA LEU A 276 -1.92 5.10 7.49
C LEU A 276 -2.78 6.29 7.94
N GLN A 277 -2.62 7.46 7.32
CA GLN A 277 -3.46 8.62 7.56
C GLN A 277 -4.93 8.30 7.24
N LEU A 278 -5.19 7.74 6.05
CA LEU A 278 -6.55 7.39 5.62
C LEU A 278 -7.20 6.33 6.52
N ALA A 279 -6.45 5.30 6.93
CA ALA A 279 -6.90 4.29 7.87
C ALA A 279 -7.30 4.93 9.21
N HIS A 280 -6.43 5.78 9.76
CA HIS A 280 -6.68 6.49 11.01
C HIS A 280 -7.94 7.37 10.95
N ASP A 281 -8.11 8.14 9.88
CA ASP A 281 -9.27 9.02 9.71
C ASP A 281 -10.57 8.21 9.61
N LEU A 282 -10.56 7.10 8.85
CA LEU A 282 -11.70 6.19 8.74
C LEU A 282 -12.02 5.53 10.07
N LEU A 283 -10.99 5.09 10.81
CA LEU A 283 -11.17 4.46 12.10
C LEU A 283 -11.80 5.44 13.09
N THR A 284 -11.29 6.67 13.15
CA THR A 284 -11.81 7.74 14.01
C THR A 284 -13.28 8.04 13.69
N TYR A 285 -13.62 8.15 12.41
CA TYR A 285 -15.00 8.34 11.96
C TYR A 285 -15.91 7.17 12.36
N ALA A 286 -15.46 5.93 12.15
CA ALA A 286 -16.23 4.74 12.47
C ALA A 286 -16.40 4.51 13.98
N ALA A 287 -15.35 4.74 14.77
CA ALA A 287 -15.37 4.63 16.23
C ALA A 287 -16.43 5.56 16.83
N GLY A 288 -16.50 6.82 16.38
CA GLY A 288 -17.54 7.75 16.83
C GLY A 288 -18.98 7.26 16.56
N ILE A 289 -19.20 6.56 15.44
CA ILE A 289 -20.51 5.95 15.13
C ILE A 289 -20.79 4.76 16.06
N LEU A 290 -19.80 3.88 16.24
CA LEU A 290 -19.93 2.64 17.01
C LEU A 290 -20.07 2.87 18.52
N GLU A 291 -19.44 3.93 19.04
CA GLU A 291 -19.53 4.38 20.44
C GLU A 291 -20.81 5.18 20.74
N GLY A 292 -21.63 5.41 19.72
CA GLY A 292 -22.96 5.97 19.89
C GLY A 292 -22.97 7.46 20.17
N VAL A 293 -21.97 8.21 19.70
CA VAL A 293 -22.08 9.65 19.49
C VAL A 293 -23.15 9.88 18.41
N SER A 294 -24.42 9.89 18.83
CA SER A 294 -25.60 10.03 17.95
C SER A 294 -25.69 11.45 17.39
N PRO A 295 -25.83 11.64 16.08
CA PRO A 295 -26.31 12.88 15.48
C PRO A 295 -27.82 12.82 15.16
N PRO A 296 -28.44 13.97 14.87
CA PRO A 296 -29.88 14.08 14.65
C PRO A 296 -30.36 13.24 13.48
N LEU A 297 -31.58 12.72 13.63
CA LEU A 297 -32.37 12.00 12.65
C LEU A 297 -32.33 12.71 11.29
N MET A 298 -31.67 12.08 10.32
CA MET A 298 -31.97 12.30 8.91
C MET A 298 -31.92 10.93 8.23
N GLU A 299 -33.12 10.44 7.90
CA GLU A 299 -33.33 9.31 7.02
C GLU A 299 -32.62 9.57 5.69
N MET A 300 -31.72 8.66 5.30
CA MET A 300 -31.38 8.46 3.90
C MET A 300 -32.02 7.14 3.47
N MET A 301 -33.35 7.17 3.34
CA MET A 301 -34.05 6.26 2.43
C MET A 301 -33.83 6.78 1.00
N ASP A 302 -33.69 5.87 0.04
CA ASP A 302 -33.53 6.09 -1.41
C ASP A 302 -32.12 6.38 -1.96
N ARG A 303 -31.12 5.59 -1.56
CA ARG A 303 -30.07 5.19 -2.52
C ARG A 303 -30.07 3.68 -2.65
N SER A 304 -29.84 3.17 -3.86
CA SER A 304 -29.69 1.73 -4.11
C SER A 304 -28.41 1.26 -3.41
N ASP A 305 -28.51 1.00 -2.11
CA ASP A 305 -27.41 0.69 -1.21
C ASP A 305 -26.89 -0.73 -1.38
N THR A 306 -27.14 -1.37 -2.53
CA THR A 306 -26.58 -2.67 -2.81
C THR A 306 -25.09 -2.52 -3.10
N LEU A 307 -24.28 -3.18 -2.28
CA LEU A 307 -22.97 -3.66 -2.71
C LEU A 307 -23.16 -4.33 -4.09
N PRO A 308 -22.54 -3.85 -5.19
CA PRO A 308 -22.67 -4.49 -6.49
C PRO A 308 -22.35 -5.99 -6.34
N HIS A 309 -23.13 -6.94 -6.83
CA HIS A 309 -22.71 -8.34 -6.71
C HIS A 309 -21.34 -8.52 -7.40
N ALA A 310 -20.42 -9.21 -6.73
CA ALA A 310 -19.13 -9.60 -7.29
C ALA A 310 -19.33 -10.53 -8.49
#